data_AF-A0A435TWW6-F1
#
_entry.id   AF-A0A435TWW6-F1
#
_cell.length_a   1.000
_cell.length_b   1.000
_cell.length_c   1.000
_cell.angle_alpha   90.00
_cell.angle_beta   90.00
_cell.angle_gamma   90.00
#
_symmetry.space_group_name_H-M   'P 1'
#
loop_
_entity.id
_entity.type
_entity.pdbx_description
1 polymer ?
#
loop_
_entity_poly.entity_id
_entity_poly.type
_entity_poly.pdbx_seq_one_letter_code
_entity_poly.pdbx_strand_id
1 'polypeptide(L)'
;SYKNLALMGDAAASAHFSIGSGTKLALESAVALAEYVETEPDLDAAFRKYEDSRRTEVLKLQSAARNSLEWFEEVERYLGLDPVQFNYSLLTRSQRISHENLRLRDAEWLGGAEEWFQRQAGAGGNSLRRAPMFAPFKLRDMRLQNRIVVSPMAQYKAVEGCPTDWHFTHYAERAKGGAGLIYIEMTCVSPEGRITPGCPGFYAPEHEVAWKRLVDFVHTETEAKICAQIGHSGAKGSTRLGWEGTDVPLASGNWPVMAASAVAWSPQNQVPKAMDRADMDRVRDEFVASAEMADRCGFDMLEIHAAHGYLLSSFITPVTNRRTDDYGGSLENRMRYPLEIFRAVRAAWPAEKPISMRISANDWVGIEGVTPADAVEIARLLHEAGVDICDVSAGQTSALAKPVYGRMFQTPFSDRIRNEVGMATMAVGNIYEPDHVNSILMAGRADLVALARPHLADPYWTLHAAVTLGDRGVKWPDPYLPGRDQLYRLAERDAAAGLKV
;
A
#
# COMPACT_ATOMS: atom_id res chain seq x y z
N SER A 1 -9.95 12.66 -36.13
CA SER A 1 -10.01 12.70 -37.60
C SER A 1 -10.55 14.04 -38.03
N TYR A 2 -10.47 14.36 -39.31
CA TYR A 2 -11.12 15.52 -39.90
C TYR A 2 -11.68 15.13 -41.27
N LYS A 3 -13.02 15.15 -41.41
CA LYS A 3 -13.71 14.55 -42.56
C LYS A 3 -13.28 13.08 -42.72
N ASN A 4 -12.82 12.68 -43.90
CA ASN A 4 -12.34 11.34 -44.22
C ASN A 4 -10.83 11.13 -43.99
N LEU A 5 -10.17 12.00 -43.21
CA LEU A 5 -8.74 11.90 -42.88
C LEU A 5 -8.53 11.54 -41.41
N ALA A 6 -7.74 10.50 -41.16
CA ALA A 6 -7.22 10.18 -39.82
C ALA A 6 -5.69 10.26 -39.81
N LEU A 7 -5.15 10.90 -38.78
CA LEU A 7 -3.76 10.72 -38.39
C LEU A 7 -3.63 9.36 -37.67
N MET A 8 -2.48 8.70 -37.84
CA MET A 8 -2.19 7.40 -37.23
C MET A 8 -0.76 7.36 -36.68
N GLY A 9 -0.50 6.46 -35.73
CA GLY A 9 0.82 6.29 -35.12
C GLY A 9 1.28 7.55 -34.38
N ASP A 10 2.59 7.80 -34.40
CA ASP A 10 3.22 8.91 -33.67
C ASP A 10 2.75 10.30 -34.14
N ALA A 11 2.25 10.41 -35.38
CA ALA A 11 1.68 11.64 -35.91
C ALA A 11 0.34 12.02 -35.25
N ALA A 12 -0.38 11.04 -34.69
CA ALA A 12 -1.63 11.26 -33.95
C ALA A 12 -1.46 11.15 -32.44
N ALA A 13 -0.49 10.35 -32.00
CA ALA A 13 -0.36 9.86 -30.64
C ALA A 13 1.11 9.85 -30.24
N SER A 14 1.73 11.04 -30.18
CA SER A 14 3.13 11.16 -29.81
C SER A 14 3.37 10.52 -28.45
N ALA A 15 4.25 9.52 -28.42
CA ALA A 15 4.71 8.82 -27.23
C ALA A 15 6.24 8.87 -27.20
N HIS A 16 6.83 8.88 -26.00
CA HIS A 16 8.28 8.87 -25.88
C HIS A 16 8.87 7.60 -26.54
N PHE A 17 9.95 7.76 -27.30
CA PHE A 17 10.54 6.70 -28.14
C PHE A 17 11.05 5.48 -27.33
N SER A 18 11.22 5.64 -26.02
CA SER A 18 11.77 4.61 -25.12
C SER A 18 10.92 3.34 -24.98
N ILE A 19 9.69 3.30 -25.52
CA ILE A 19 8.85 2.08 -25.56
C ILE A 19 8.66 1.49 -26.96
N GLY A 20 9.21 2.11 -28.01
CA GLY A 20 9.23 1.57 -29.37
C GLY A 20 7.87 1.15 -29.96
N SER A 21 6.80 1.92 -29.72
CA SER A 21 5.43 1.54 -30.10
C SER A 21 4.84 2.23 -31.33
N GLY A 22 5.53 3.20 -31.93
CA GLY A 22 4.97 4.05 -32.99
C GLY A 22 4.48 3.28 -34.22
N THR A 23 5.30 2.38 -34.75
CA THR A 23 4.94 1.53 -35.91
C THR A 23 3.77 0.60 -35.58
N LYS A 24 3.80 -0.04 -34.40
CA LYS A 24 2.71 -0.93 -33.96
C LYS A 24 1.39 -0.16 -33.83
N LEU A 25 1.43 1.03 -33.22
CA LEU A 25 0.27 1.92 -33.10
C LEU A 25 -0.32 2.28 -34.46
N ALA A 26 0.53 2.63 -35.42
CA ALA A 26 0.10 2.97 -36.78
C ALA A 26 -0.60 1.78 -37.44
N LEU A 27 -0.03 0.58 -37.35
CA LEU A 27 -0.61 -0.64 -37.92
C LEU A 27 -1.94 -1.01 -37.26
N GLU A 28 -2.02 -1.00 -35.94
CA GLU A 28 -3.28 -1.29 -35.23
C GLU A 28 -4.36 -0.25 -35.53
N SER A 29 -4.00 1.03 -35.62
CA SER A 29 -4.93 2.08 -36.03
C SER A 29 -5.41 1.90 -37.48
N ALA A 30 -4.53 1.50 -38.39
CA ALA A 30 -4.91 1.23 -39.78
C ALA A 30 -5.86 0.03 -39.89
N VAL A 31 -5.57 -1.06 -39.17
CA VAL A 31 -6.43 -2.26 -39.12
C VAL A 31 -7.80 -1.93 -38.55
N ALA A 32 -7.86 -1.24 -37.40
CA ALA A 32 -9.12 -0.86 -36.77
C ALA A 32 -9.95 0.07 -37.66
N LEU A 33 -9.32 1.07 -38.30
CA LEU A 33 -10.05 1.96 -39.19
C LEU A 33 -10.58 1.21 -40.42
N ALA A 34 -9.80 0.31 -41.02
CA ALA A 34 -10.24 -0.51 -42.15
C ALA A 34 -11.45 -1.38 -41.76
N GLU A 35 -11.39 -2.05 -40.61
CA GLU A 35 -12.50 -2.86 -40.09
C GLU A 35 -13.75 -2.02 -39.84
N TYR A 36 -13.63 -0.84 -39.23
CA TYR A 36 -14.79 0.00 -38.92
C TYR A 36 -15.39 0.64 -40.16
N VAL A 37 -14.60 0.96 -41.19
CA VAL A 37 -15.13 1.42 -42.48
C VAL A 37 -15.97 0.34 -43.17
N GLU A 38 -15.65 -0.93 -42.98
CA GLU A 38 -16.43 -2.05 -43.55
C GLU A 38 -17.65 -2.45 -42.71
N THR A 39 -17.57 -2.29 -41.38
CA THR A 39 -18.60 -2.81 -40.45
C THR A 39 -19.62 -1.78 -39.99
N GLU A 40 -19.28 -0.49 -40.01
CA GLU A 40 -20.19 0.58 -39.58
C GLU A 40 -21.06 1.09 -40.74
N PRO A 41 -22.27 1.61 -40.46
CA PRO A 41 -23.26 1.95 -41.49
C PRO A 41 -22.85 3.12 -42.40
N ASP A 42 -21.96 3.99 -41.93
CA ASP A 42 -21.42 5.11 -42.68
C ASP A 42 -20.03 5.51 -42.14
N LEU A 43 -19.33 6.38 -42.87
CA LEU A 43 -18.00 6.84 -42.47
C LEU A 43 -18.03 7.61 -41.15
N ASP A 44 -19.07 8.39 -40.86
CA ASP A 44 -19.13 9.16 -39.61
C ASP A 44 -19.25 8.24 -38.39
N ALA A 45 -19.97 7.13 -38.49
CA ALA A 45 -20.02 6.06 -37.49
C ALA A 45 -18.66 5.36 -37.36
N ALA A 46 -18.03 4.99 -38.48
CA ALA A 46 -16.70 4.36 -38.50
C ALA A 46 -15.64 5.21 -37.78
N PHE A 47 -15.57 6.50 -38.10
CA PHE A 47 -14.60 7.42 -37.52
C PHE A 47 -14.87 7.70 -36.04
N ARG A 48 -16.14 7.81 -35.61
CA ARG A 48 -16.48 7.95 -34.18
C ARG A 48 -16.04 6.70 -33.39
N LYS A 49 -16.36 5.51 -33.88
CA LYS A 49 -15.95 4.25 -33.25
C LYS A 49 -14.43 4.08 -33.23
N TYR A 50 -13.74 4.46 -34.31
CA TYR A 50 -12.28 4.52 -34.35
C TYR A 50 -11.72 5.45 -33.27
N GLU A 51 -12.23 6.67 -33.16
CA GLU A 51 -11.76 7.62 -32.16
C GLU A 51 -11.99 7.12 -30.73
N ASP A 52 -13.18 6.60 -30.43
CA ASP A 52 -13.55 6.13 -29.10
C ASP A 52 -12.71 4.91 -28.68
N SER A 53 -12.55 3.93 -29.58
CA SER A 53 -11.77 2.72 -29.31
C SER A 53 -10.26 3.01 -29.18
N ARG A 54 -9.70 3.80 -30.11
CA ARG A 54 -8.25 4.03 -30.16
C ARG A 54 -7.77 5.05 -29.13
N ARG A 55 -8.61 6.02 -28.71
CA ARG A 55 -8.23 7.00 -27.69
C ARG A 55 -7.77 6.33 -26.40
N THR A 56 -8.48 5.30 -25.95
CA THR A 56 -8.14 4.57 -24.73
C THR A 56 -6.80 3.84 -24.86
N GLU A 57 -6.55 3.15 -25.98
CA GLU A 57 -5.30 2.45 -26.23
C GLU A 57 -4.10 3.40 -26.36
N VAL A 58 -4.30 4.55 -27.00
CA VAL A 58 -3.30 5.62 -27.07
C VAL A 58 -2.93 6.14 -25.70
N LEU A 59 -3.92 6.43 -24.84
CA LEU A 59 -3.67 6.92 -23.49
C LEU A 59 -2.86 5.93 -22.65
N LYS A 60 -3.15 4.62 -22.76
CA LYS A 60 -2.37 3.56 -22.09
C LYS A 60 -0.90 3.59 -22.53
N LEU A 61 -0.66 3.72 -23.84
CA LEU A 61 0.70 3.73 -24.39
C LEU A 61 1.45 5.01 -24.04
N GLN A 62 0.80 6.17 -24.08
CA GLN A 62 1.39 7.43 -23.63
C GLN A 62 1.74 7.40 -22.14
N SER A 63 0.88 6.79 -21.31
CA SER A 63 1.16 6.58 -19.89
C SER A 63 2.40 5.68 -19.69
N ALA A 64 2.48 4.55 -20.41
CA ALA A 64 3.65 3.67 -20.35
C ALA A 64 4.93 4.35 -20.86
N ALA A 65 4.82 5.18 -21.90
CA ALA A 65 5.93 5.95 -22.44
C ALA A 65 6.43 6.99 -21.43
N ARG A 66 5.51 7.65 -20.72
CA ARG A 66 5.84 8.59 -19.65
C ARG A 66 6.58 7.88 -18.50
N ASN A 67 6.06 6.76 -18.02
CA ASN A 67 6.74 5.97 -16.97
C ASN A 67 8.16 5.56 -17.40
N SER A 68 8.32 5.16 -18.66
CA SER A 68 9.61 4.78 -19.22
C SER A 68 10.55 5.98 -19.40
N LEU A 69 10.04 7.15 -19.79
CA LEU A 69 10.80 8.41 -19.86
C LEU A 69 11.29 8.82 -18.47
N GLU A 70 10.38 8.93 -17.50
CA GLU A 70 10.70 9.32 -16.12
C GLU A 70 11.77 8.40 -15.53
N TRP A 71 11.71 7.10 -15.80
CA TRP A 71 12.74 6.15 -15.35
C TRP A 71 14.14 6.48 -15.91
N PHE A 72 14.24 6.90 -17.17
CA PHE A 72 15.52 7.28 -17.77
C PHE A 72 16.02 8.64 -17.29
N GLU A 73 15.12 9.60 -17.07
CA GLU A 73 15.46 10.91 -16.49
C GLU A 73 15.96 10.76 -15.05
N GLU A 74 15.46 9.77 -14.32
CA GLU A 74 15.77 9.49 -12.92
C GLU A 74 16.70 8.28 -12.76
N VAL A 75 17.45 7.89 -13.80
CA VAL A 75 18.24 6.64 -13.80
C VAL A 75 19.29 6.61 -12.68
N GLU A 76 19.75 7.78 -12.25
CA GLU A 76 20.70 7.98 -11.15
C GLU A 76 20.23 7.35 -9.85
N ARG A 77 18.91 7.32 -9.61
CA ARG A 77 18.27 6.66 -8.46
C ARG A 77 18.62 5.17 -8.38
N TYR A 78 18.87 4.52 -9.51
CA TYR A 78 19.04 3.08 -9.60
C TYR A 78 20.49 2.62 -9.78
N LEU A 79 21.46 3.54 -9.85
CA LEU A 79 22.87 3.19 -10.10
C LEU A 79 23.51 2.35 -8.98
N GLY A 80 22.94 2.39 -7.77
CA GLY A 80 23.38 1.58 -6.64
C GLY A 80 22.77 0.17 -6.60
N LEU A 81 21.84 -0.17 -7.49
CA LEU A 81 21.24 -1.50 -7.52
C LEU A 81 22.22 -2.56 -8.01
N ASP A 82 22.06 -3.79 -7.51
CA ASP A 82 22.73 -4.96 -8.06
C ASP A 82 22.40 -5.09 -9.57
N PRO A 83 23.36 -5.49 -10.43
CA PRO A 83 23.14 -5.60 -11.87
C PRO A 83 21.92 -6.44 -12.28
N VAL A 84 21.59 -7.50 -11.52
CA VAL A 84 20.40 -8.34 -11.77
C VAL A 84 19.14 -7.52 -11.54
N GLN A 85 19.07 -6.81 -10.41
CA GLN A 85 17.91 -5.98 -10.06
C GLN A 85 17.77 -4.76 -10.97
N PHE A 86 18.89 -4.12 -11.32
CA PHE A 86 18.93 -3.01 -12.27
C PHE A 86 18.39 -3.44 -13.63
N ASN A 87 18.85 -4.58 -14.16
CA ASN A 87 18.37 -5.11 -15.43
C ASN A 87 16.88 -5.44 -15.38
N TYR A 88 16.40 -6.06 -14.30
CA TYR A 88 14.97 -6.30 -14.11
C TYR A 88 14.15 -5.00 -14.09
N SER A 89 14.59 -3.99 -13.32
CA SER A 89 13.98 -2.66 -13.25
C SER A 89 13.92 -2.00 -14.63
N LEU A 90 15.03 -2.02 -15.37
CA LEU A 90 15.11 -1.51 -16.74
C LEU A 90 14.10 -2.20 -17.65
N LEU A 91 14.03 -3.53 -17.66
CA LEU A 91 13.09 -4.28 -18.52
C LEU A 91 11.62 -4.01 -18.17
N THR A 92 11.31 -3.75 -16.90
CA THR A 92 9.94 -3.55 -16.40
C THR A 92 9.53 -2.08 -16.22
N ARG A 93 10.41 -1.12 -16.51
CA ARG A 93 10.20 0.33 -16.29
C ARG A 93 8.88 0.87 -16.86
N SER A 94 8.48 0.40 -18.03
CA SER A 94 7.27 0.86 -18.72
C SER A 94 5.98 0.31 -18.10
N GLN A 95 6.08 -0.66 -17.20
CA GLN A 95 4.98 -1.43 -16.60
C GLN A 95 4.12 -2.21 -17.60
N ARG A 96 4.49 -2.24 -18.89
CA ARG A 96 3.86 -3.10 -19.90
C ARG A 96 4.40 -4.51 -19.88
N ILE A 97 5.64 -4.66 -19.41
CA ILE A 97 6.30 -5.94 -19.23
C ILE A 97 6.14 -6.32 -17.77
N SER A 98 5.36 -7.36 -17.55
CA SER A 98 5.04 -7.96 -16.26
C SER A 98 6.07 -9.03 -15.89
N HIS A 99 6.06 -9.49 -14.65
CA HIS A 99 6.93 -10.58 -14.18
C HIS A 99 6.70 -11.88 -14.97
N GLU A 100 5.46 -12.33 -15.08
CA GLU A 100 5.12 -13.54 -15.86
C GLU A 100 5.28 -13.32 -17.37
N ASN A 101 5.13 -12.08 -17.85
CA ASN A 101 5.43 -11.76 -19.23
C ASN A 101 6.94 -11.85 -19.54
N LEU A 102 7.83 -11.64 -18.56
CA LEU A 102 9.26 -11.95 -18.70
C LEU A 102 9.48 -13.46 -18.75
N ARG A 103 8.76 -14.25 -17.95
CA ARG A 103 8.86 -15.73 -17.98
C ARG A 103 8.52 -16.30 -19.36
N LEU A 104 7.50 -15.73 -20.02
CA LEU A 104 7.11 -16.11 -21.38
C LEU A 104 8.18 -15.76 -22.43
N ARG A 105 9.00 -14.73 -22.19
CA ARG A 105 10.07 -14.32 -23.11
C ARG A 105 11.37 -15.07 -22.88
N ASP A 106 11.75 -15.23 -21.62
CA ASP A 106 12.99 -15.88 -21.20
C ASP A 106 12.85 -16.45 -19.78
N ALA A 107 12.38 -17.70 -19.69
CA ALA A 107 12.16 -18.38 -18.43
C ALA A 107 13.48 -18.70 -17.69
N GLU A 108 14.58 -18.92 -18.42
CA GLU A 108 15.88 -19.24 -17.85
C GLU A 108 16.46 -18.00 -17.16
N TRP A 109 16.46 -16.86 -17.86
CA TRP A 109 16.91 -15.60 -17.28
C TRP A 109 16.08 -15.20 -16.06
N LEU A 110 14.74 -15.25 -16.16
CA LEU A 110 13.89 -14.89 -15.02
C LEU A 110 14.12 -15.84 -13.84
N GLY A 111 14.23 -17.15 -14.09
CA GLY A 111 14.54 -18.12 -13.05
C GLY A 111 15.86 -17.83 -12.34
N GLY A 112 16.91 -17.44 -13.08
CA GLY A 112 18.18 -17.00 -12.51
C GLY A 112 18.05 -15.72 -11.67
N ALA A 113 17.22 -14.77 -12.09
CA ALA A 113 16.95 -13.55 -11.33
C ALA A 113 16.16 -13.84 -10.04
N GLU A 114 15.18 -14.75 -10.08
CA GLU A 114 14.46 -15.23 -8.89
C GLU A 114 15.40 -15.94 -7.91
N GLU A 115 16.29 -16.80 -8.40
CA GLU A 115 17.32 -17.44 -7.58
C GLU A 115 18.24 -16.44 -6.88
N TRP A 116 18.68 -15.41 -7.61
CA TRP A 116 19.45 -14.31 -7.02
C TRP A 116 18.66 -13.62 -5.90
N PHE A 117 17.40 -13.25 -6.14
CA PHE A 117 16.57 -12.54 -5.15
C PHE A 117 16.34 -13.38 -3.90
N GLN A 118 16.07 -14.69 -4.06
CA GLN A 118 15.90 -15.62 -2.95
C GLN A 118 17.18 -15.74 -2.11
N ARG A 119 18.37 -15.79 -2.73
CA ARG A 119 19.66 -15.81 -2.01
C ARG A 119 19.89 -14.53 -1.23
N GLN A 120 19.62 -13.37 -1.83
CA GLN A 120 19.73 -12.07 -1.15
C GLN A 120 18.79 -11.96 0.06
N ALA A 121 17.61 -12.57 -0.03
CA ALA A 121 16.67 -12.68 1.07
C ALA A 121 17.12 -13.66 2.19
N GLY A 122 18.19 -14.44 1.98
CA GLY A 122 18.69 -15.44 2.93
C GLY A 122 18.05 -16.82 2.80
N ALA A 123 17.37 -17.11 1.69
CA ALA A 123 16.79 -18.42 1.41
C ALA A 123 17.84 -19.40 0.84
N GLY A 124 17.63 -20.71 0.96
CA GLY A 124 18.57 -21.74 0.51
C GLY A 124 17.92 -23.07 0.13
N GLY A 125 18.66 -23.91 -0.61
CA GLY A 125 18.16 -25.22 -1.05
C GLY A 125 17.00 -25.13 -2.05
N ASN A 126 15.94 -25.92 -1.83
CA ASN A 126 14.79 -26.00 -2.75
C ASN A 126 13.94 -24.71 -2.80
N SER A 127 14.18 -23.72 -1.92
CA SER A 127 13.44 -22.45 -1.93
C SER A 127 13.97 -21.43 -2.94
N LEU A 128 15.06 -21.74 -3.66
CA LEU A 128 15.75 -20.78 -4.52
C LEU A 128 14.97 -20.42 -5.80
N ARG A 129 14.08 -21.28 -6.30
CA ARG A 129 13.28 -21.01 -7.51
C ARG A 129 11.84 -20.56 -7.21
N ARG A 130 11.62 -19.93 -6.05
CA ARG A 130 10.29 -19.46 -5.65
C ARG A 130 10.07 -18.03 -6.10
N ALA A 131 8.81 -17.71 -6.39
CA ALA A 131 8.42 -16.35 -6.75
C ALA A 131 8.87 -15.34 -5.67
N PRO A 132 9.25 -14.11 -6.06
CA PRO A 132 9.77 -13.08 -5.15
C PRO A 132 8.87 -12.80 -3.93
N MET A 133 7.55 -12.87 -4.11
CA MET A 133 6.59 -12.69 -3.02
C MET A 133 6.78 -13.67 -1.85
N PHE A 134 7.35 -14.86 -2.10
CA PHE A 134 7.61 -15.89 -1.09
C PHE A 134 9.03 -15.85 -0.51
N ALA A 135 9.83 -14.84 -0.86
CA ALA A 135 11.14 -14.64 -0.25
C ALA A 135 10.99 -14.20 1.22
N PRO A 136 11.80 -14.74 2.15
CA PRO A 136 11.77 -14.31 3.53
C PRO A 136 12.23 -12.85 3.68
N PHE A 137 11.88 -12.22 4.81
CA PHE A 137 12.36 -10.88 5.18
C PHE A 137 12.74 -10.86 6.65
N LYS A 138 13.78 -10.10 6.99
CA LYS A 138 14.17 -9.84 8.37
C LYS A 138 14.17 -8.33 8.60
N LEU A 139 13.48 -7.88 9.64
CA LEU A 139 13.48 -6.49 10.10
C LEU A 139 13.67 -6.51 11.61
N ARG A 140 14.76 -5.90 12.11
CA ARG A 140 15.24 -6.14 13.48
C ARG A 140 15.29 -7.65 13.76
N ASP A 141 14.73 -8.14 14.86
CA ASP A 141 14.68 -9.58 15.13
C ASP A 141 13.42 -10.28 14.60
N MET A 142 12.46 -9.51 14.06
CA MET A 142 11.29 -10.07 13.41
C MET A 142 11.68 -10.71 12.07
N ARG A 143 11.23 -11.95 11.87
CA ARG A 143 11.40 -12.71 10.63
C ARG A 143 10.04 -12.99 10.02
N LEU A 144 9.88 -12.65 8.75
CA LEU A 144 8.72 -12.98 7.94
C LEU A 144 9.07 -14.09 6.96
N GLN A 145 8.18 -15.05 6.82
CA GLN A 145 8.29 -16.19 5.91
C GLN A 145 8.01 -15.83 4.45
N ASN A 146 7.41 -14.65 4.19
CA ASN A 146 7.19 -14.11 2.86
C ASN A 146 7.00 -12.58 2.91
N ARG A 147 6.88 -11.92 1.74
CA ARG A 147 6.79 -10.46 1.59
C ARG A 147 5.35 -9.91 1.56
N ILE A 148 4.34 -10.76 1.81
CA ILE A 148 2.93 -10.37 1.75
C ILE A 148 2.46 -9.82 3.08
N VAL A 149 1.84 -8.65 3.02
CA VAL A 149 1.26 -7.95 4.16
C VAL A 149 -0.24 -7.79 3.98
N VAL A 150 -1.02 -8.17 4.99
CA VAL A 150 -2.43 -7.78 5.08
C VAL A 150 -2.48 -6.36 5.63
N SER A 151 -2.90 -5.40 4.81
CA SER A 151 -2.98 -3.98 5.16
C SER A 151 -3.98 -3.73 6.30
N PRO A 152 -3.78 -2.71 7.16
CA PRO A 152 -4.77 -2.30 8.14
C PRO A 152 -6.05 -1.84 7.44
N MET A 153 -7.20 -2.38 7.86
CA MET A 153 -8.51 -2.13 7.25
C MET A 153 -9.56 -1.99 8.35
N ALA A 154 -10.06 -0.77 8.56
CA ALA A 154 -11.10 -0.51 9.56
C ALA A 154 -12.34 -1.39 9.34
N GLN A 155 -12.70 -2.16 10.36
CA GLN A 155 -13.85 -3.06 10.36
C GLN A 155 -15.10 -2.37 10.90
N TYR A 156 -14.92 -1.37 11.78
CA TYR A 156 -16.01 -0.62 12.39
C TYR A 156 -16.99 -1.51 13.19
N LYS A 157 -16.48 -2.56 13.84
CA LYS A 157 -17.27 -3.57 14.58
C LYS A 157 -16.96 -3.64 16.07
N ALA A 158 -16.09 -2.77 16.59
CA ALA A 158 -15.80 -2.71 18.01
C ALA A 158 -17.00 -2.15 18.78
N VAL A 159 -17.10 -2.49 20.06
CA VAL A 159 -18.11 -1.94 20.97
C VAL A 159 -17.36 -1.24 22.09
N GLU A 160 -17.56 0.07 22.21
CA GLU A 160 -16.81 0.95 23.13
C GLU A 160 -15.28 0.88 22.98
N GLY A 161 -14.80 0.48 21.81
CA GLY A 161 -13.37 0.26 21.54
C GLY A 161 -12.88 -1.17 21.77
N CYS A 162 -13.70 -2.03 22.39
CA CYS A 162 -13.33 -3.43 22.59
C CYS A 162 -13.55 -4.21 21.29
N PRO A 163 -12.52 -4.92 20.77
CA PRO A 163 -12.70 -5.80 19.63
C PRO A 163 -13.61 -6.98 20.03
N THR A 164 -14.54 -7.29 19.14
CA THR A 164 -15.51 -8.39 19.23
C THR A 164 -15.02 -9.65 18.50
N ASP A 165 -15.78 -10.75 18.58
CA ASP A 165 -15.51 -11.99 17.83
C ASP A 165 -15.45 -11.80 16.30
N TRP A 166 -16.01 -10.69 15.78
CA TRP A 166 -15.80 -10.28 14.39
C TRP A 166 -14.31 -10.10 14.10
N HIS A 167 -13.59 -9.38 14.95
CA HIS A 167 -12.17 -9.09 14.77
C HIS A 167 -11.35 -10.36 14.94
N PHE A 168 -11.67 -11.15 15.98
CA PHE A 168 -11.01 -12.45 16.19
C PHE A 168 -11.10 -13.31 14.93
N THR A 169 -12.31 -13.55 14.43
CA THR A 169 -12.54 -14.35 13.22
C THR A 169 -11.88 -13.70 12.00
N HIS A 170 -12.02 -12.39 11.85
CA HIS A 170 -11.46 -11.65 10.73
C HIS A 170 -9.95 -11.88 10.63
N TYR A 171 -9.18 -11.55 11.67
CA TYR A 171 -7.72 -11.63 11.63
C TYR A 171 -7.21 -13.07 11.71
N ALA A 172 -7.87 -13.96 12.47
CA ALA A 172 -7.51 -15.38 12.52
C ALA A 172 -7.56 -16.07 11.15
N GLU A 173 -8.58 -15.75 10.33
CA GLU A 173 -8.66 -16.30 8.98
C GLU A 173 -7.53 -15.79 8.07
N ARG A 174 -7.15 -14.51 8.18
CA ARG A 174 -6.03 -13.99 7.38
C ARG A 174 -4.68 -14.55 7.86
N ALA A 175 -4.54 -14.85 9.15
CA ALA A 175 -3.36 -15.50 9.72
C ALA A 175 -3.16 -16.92 9.17
N LYS A 176 -4.24 -17.69 9.09
CA LYS A 176 -4.24 -19.00 8.41
C LYS A 176 -4.00 -18.88 6.90
N GLY A 177 -4.34 -17.73 6.30
CA GLY A 177 -4.26 -17.45 4.87
C GLY A 177 -2.86 -17.27 4.28
N GLY A 178 -1.81 -17.47 5.07
CA GLY A 178 -0.43 -17.59 4.58
C GLY A 178 0.33 -16.27 4.36
N ALA A 179 -0.25 -15.11 4.69
CA ALA A 179 0.49 -13.85 4.67
C ALA A 179 1.62 -13.83 5.71
N GLY A 180 2.72 -13.13 5.39
CA GLY A 180 3.88 -12.96 6.25
C GLY A 180 3.57 -12.13 7.49
N LEU A 181 2.85 -11.03 7.28
CA LEU A 181 2.54 -10.04 8.31
C LEU A 181 1.09 -9.58 8.18
N ILE A 182 0.41 -9.41 9.31
CA ILE A 182 -0.98 -8.98 9.37
C ILE A 182 -1.09 -7.76 10.25
N TYR A 183 -1.69 -6.72 9.72
CA TYR A 183 -2.01 -5.53 10.49
C TYR A 183 -3.43 -5.65 11.01
N ILE A 184 -3.60 -5.39 12.31
CA ILE A 184 -4.91 -4.99 12.78
C ILE A 184 -5.23 -3.58 12.28
N GLU A 185 -6.51 -3.27 12.16
CA GLU A 185 -6.97 -1.92 11.82
C GLU A 185 -6.45 -0.86 12.79
N MET A 186 -6.51 0.40 12.37
CA MET A 186 -6.15 1.52 13.23
C MET A 186 -6.87 1.41 14.57
N THR A 187 -6.09 1.14 15.61
CA THR A 187 -6.56 0.98 16.98
C THR A 187 -6.28 2.28 17.71
N CYS A 188 -7.36 2.90 18.16
CA CYS A 188 -7.35 4.27 18.64
C CYS A 188 -6.72 4.39 20.03
N VAL A 189 -5.85 5.38 20.19
CA VAL A 189 -5.09 5.58 21.45
C VAL A 189 -5.95 6.12 22.60
N SER A 190 -7.13 6.65 22.28
CA SER A 190 -8.10 7.19 23.23
C SER A 190 -9.53 7.12 22.67
N PRO A 191 -10.58 7.23 23.52
CA PRO A 191 -11.97 7.25 23.08
C PRO A 191 -12.25 8.35 22.05
N GLU A 192 -11.67 9.54 22.23
CA GLU A 192 -11.83 10.70 21.34
C GLU A 192 -11.00 10.55 20.06
N GLY A 193 -9.96 9.72 20.08
CA GLY A 193 -9.13 9.38 18.93
C GLY A 193 -9.82 8.45 17.92
N ARG A 194 -11.04 8.00 18.19
CA ARG A 194 -11.83 7.15 17.28
C ARG A 194 -12.30 7.90 16.04
N ILE A 195 -12.32 7.20 14.90
CA ILE A 195 -12.96 7.70 13.67
C ILE A 195 -14.48 7.63 13.83
N THR A 196 -14.96 6.46 14.27
CA THR A 196 -16.37 6.12 14.43
C THR A 196 -16.59 5.38 15.75
N PRO A 197 -17.84 5.25 16.23
CA PRO A 197 -18.15 4.45 17.43
C PRO A 197 -17.69 2.98 17.34
N GLY A 198 -17.55 2.44 16.12
CA GLY A 198 -17.14 1.07 15.87
C GLY A 198 -15.62 0.85 15.77
N CYS A 199 -14.80 1.88 16.00
CA CYS A 199 -13.34 1.74 15.96
C CYS A 199 -12.81 1.10 17.24
N PRO A 200 -11.84 0.16 17.15
CA PRO A 200 -11.22 -0.42 18.34
C PRO A 200 -10.25 0.57 19.02
N GLY A 201 -9.84 0.27 20.25
CA GLY A 201 -8.88 1.11 20.98
C GLY A 201 -7.88 0.37 21.86
N PHE A 202 -6.92 1.12 22.41
CA PHE A 202 -5.95 0.68 23.42
C PHE A 202 -5.96 1.62 24.65
N TYR A 203 -7.13 1.73 25.28
CA TYR A 203 -7.33 2.66 26.40
C TYR A 203 -8.15 2.07 27.56
N ALA A 204 -8.46 0.77 27.51
CA ALA A 204 -9.19 0.07 28.56
C ALA A 204 -8.67 -1.37 28.76
N PRO A 205 -8.70 -1.93 29.99
CA PRO A 205 -8.19 -3.28 30.28
C PRO A 205 -8.85 -4.39 29.44
N GLU A 206 -10.14 -4.30 29.18
CA GLU A 206 -10.89 -5.25 28.36
C GLU A 206 -10.39 -5.33 26.91
N HIS A 207 -9.81 -4.24 26.39
CA HIS A 207 -9.24 -4.22 25.05
C HIS A 207 -7.99 -5.10 24.98
N GLU A 208 -7.14 -5.01 26.00
CA GLU A 208 -5.92 -5.81 26.13
C GLU A 208 -6.26 -7.31 26.14
N VAL A 209 -7.26 -7.71 26.93
CA VAL A 209 -7.73 -9.10 27.00
C VAL A 209 -8.15 -9.63 25.63
N ALA A 210 -8.96 -8.85 24.91
CA ALA A 210 -9.51 -9.27 23.64
C ALA A 210 -8.46 -9.31 22.52
N TRP A 211 -7.53 -8.34 22.48
CA TRP A 211 -6.41 -8.37 21.53
C TRP A 211 -5.40 -9.45 21.83
N LYS A 212 -5.05 -9.66 23.11
CA LYS A 212 -4.15 -10.73 23.52
C LYS A 212 -4.67 -12.10 23.10
N ARG A 213 -5.97 -12.36 23.22
CA ARG A 213 -6.59 -13.60 22.72
C ARG A 213 -6.32 -13.84 21.24
N LEU A 214 -6.39 -12.79 20.41
CA LEU A 214 -6.08 -12.90 18.98
C LEU A 214 -4.58 -13.14 18.75
N VAL A 215 -3.71 -12.37 19.39
CA VAL A 215 -2.25 -12.50 19.24
C VAL A 215 -1.79 -13.90 19.64
N ASP A 216 -2.26 -14.40 20.79
CA ASP A 216 -1.95 -15.75 21.28
C ASP A 216 -2.39 -16.83 20.28
N PHE A 217 -3.57 -16.67 19.66
CA PHE A 217 -4.02 -17.56 18.60
C PHE A 217 -3.10 -17.52 17.37
N VAL A 218 -2.74 -16.33 16.88
CA VAL A 218 -1.89 -16.17 15.70
C VAL A 218 -0.52 -16.84 15.92
N HIS A 219 0.09 -16.63 17.08
CA HIS A 219 1.39 -17.22 17.41
C HIS A 219 1.34 -18.74 17.67
N THR A 220 0.21 -19.25 18.18
CA THR A 220 0.06 -20.69 18.46
C THR A 220 -0.26 -21.48 17.20
N GLU A 221 -1.14 -20.96 16.34
CA GLU A 221 -1.76 -21.72 15.26
C GLU A 221 -1.16 -21.43 13.87
N THR A 222 -0.34 -20.39 13.73
CA THR A 222 0.14 -19.92 12.42
C THR A 222 1.61 -19.48 12.44
N GLU A 223 2.18 -19.27 11.26
CA GLU A 223 3.53 -18.68 11.09
C GLU A 223 3.49 -17.16 10.84
N ALA A 224 2.29 -16.57 10.76
CA ALA A 224 2.15 -15.14 10.49
C ALA A 224 2.64 -14.30 11.68
N LYS A 225 3.20 -13.15 11.38
CA LYS A 225 3.45 -12.08 12.36
C LYS A 225 2.27 -11.12 12.41
N ILE A 226 2.08 -10.45 13.54
CA ILE A 226 0.97 -9.51 13.74
C ILE A 226 1.46 -8.13 14.19
N CYS A 227 0.96 -7.09 13.53
CA CYS A 227 1.29 -5.70 13.75
C CYS A 227 0.09 -4.92 14.30
N ALA A 228 0.35 -4.11 15.34
CA ALA A 228 -0.61 -3.16 15.88
C ALA A 228 -0.45 -1.80 15.19
N GLN A 229 -1.43 -1.37 14.38
CA GLN A 229 -1.48 0.01 13.90
C GLN A 229 -2.17 0.88 14.97
N ILE A 230 -1.46 1.82 15.58
CA ILE A 230 -2.01 2.78 16.54
C ILE A 230 -2.17 4.16 15.92
N GLY A 231 -3.26 4.85 16.25
CA GLY A 231 -3.55 6.15 15.66
C GLY A 231 -4.61 6.96 16.39
N HIS A 232 -4.81 8.19 15.92
CA HIS A 232 -5.80 9.12 16.43
C HIS A 232 -6.44 9.85 15.25
N SER A 233 -7.76 9.82 15.13
CA SER A 233 -8.53 10.31 13.98
C SER A 233 -8.40 11.83 13.74
N GLY A 234 -8.14 12.59 14.79
CA GLY A 234 -7.96 14.04 14.69
C GLY A 234 -9.24 14.73 14.19
N ALA A 235 -9.12 15.63 13.22
CA ALA A 235 -10.27 16.34 12.64
C ALA A 235 -11.28 15.43 11.90
N LYS A 236 -10.90 14.19 11.58
CA LYS A 236 -11.75 13.20 10.89
C LYS A 236 -12.46 12.25 11.87
N GLY A 237 -12.40 12.54 13.17
CA GLY A 237 -13.10 11.78 14.21
C GLY A 237 -14.59 12.07 14.29
N SER A 238 -15.28 11.29 15.11
CA SER A 238 -16.72 11.47 15.42
C SER A 238 -17.62 11.41 14.17
N THR A 239 -17.43 10.37 13.36
CA THR A 239 -18.18 10.12 12.12
C THR A 239 -18.98 8.82 12.18
N ARG A 240 -19.93 8.66 11.26
CA ARG A 240 -20.74 7.45 11.10
C ARG A 240 -19.89 6.26 10.67
N LEU A 241 -20.44 5.05 10.83
CA LEU A 241 -19.81 3.85 10.29
C LEU A 241 -19.67 3.98 8.76
N GLY A 242 -18.64 3.38 8.17
CA GLY A 242 -18.29 3.60 6.76
C GLY A 242 -19.45 3.35 5.78
N TRP A 243 -20.28 2.34 6.05
CA TRP A 243 -21.47 2.00 5.24
C TRP A 243 -22.72 2.85 5.53
N GLU A 244 -22.69 3.70 6.55
CA GLU A 244 -23.75 4.67 6.90
C GLU A 244 -23.46 6.10 6.42
N GLY A 245 -22.27 6.28 5.83
CA GLY A 245 -21.77 7.56 5.31
C GLY A 245 -20.31 7.76 5.70
N THR A 246 -19.40 7.59 4.74
CA THR A 246 -17.96 7.81 4.96
C THR A 246 -17.66 9.28 5.22
N ASP A 247 -16.88 9.56 6.27
CA ASP A 247 -16.51 10.90 6.75
C ASP A 247 -17.71 11.81 7.13
N VAL A 248 -18.94 11.25 7.17
CA VAL A 248 -20.14 11.99 7.55
C VAL A 248 -20.23 12.05 9.07
N PRO A 249 -20.44 13.24 9.69
CA PRO A 249 -20.61 13.35 11.13
C PRO A 249 -21.77 12.51 11.68
N LEU A 250 -21.65 12.14 12.96
CA LEU A 250 -22.76 11.53 13.69
C LEU A 250 -23.96 12.47 13.74
N ALA A 251 -25.17 11.91 13.70
CA ALA A 251 -26.40 12.70 13.82
C ALA A 251 -26.61 13.25 15.25
N SER A 252 -26.14 12.51 16.25
CA SER A 252 -26.14 12.87 17.66
C SER A 252 -25.00 12.15 18.38
N GLY A 253 -24.63 12.61 19.60
CA GLY A 253 -23.56 11.98 20.38
C GLY A 253 -22.15 12.21 19.84
N ASN A 254 -21.93 13.32 19.11
CA ASN A 254 -20.58 13.70 18.69
C ASN A 254 -19.71 14.00 19.91
N TRP A 255 -18.45 13.58 19.86
CA TRP A 255 -17.42 13.99 20.81
C TRP A 255 -16.54 15.10 20.22
N PRO A 256 -15.86 15.91 21.07
CA PRO A 256 -14.92 16.92 20.60
C PRO A 256 -13.77 16.31 19.81
N VAL A 257 -13.39 16.95 18.71
CA VAL A 257 -12.23 16.57 17.90
C VAL A 257 -11.12 17.61 18.01
N MET A 258 -9.87 17.20 17.80
CA MET A 258 -8.69 18.06 17.89
C MET A 258 -7.74 17.82 16.71
N ALA A 259 -6.94 18.82 16.36
CA ALA A 259 -5.97 18.75 15.26
C ALA A 259 -4.85 19.79 15.43
N ALA A 260 -3.90 19.80 14.50
CA ALA A 260 -2.83 20.82 14.48
C ALA A 260 -3.39 22.25 14.44
N SER A 261 -4.51 22.48 13.75
CA SER A 261 -5.18 23.77 13.62
C SER A 261 -6.69 23.61 13.55
N ALA A 262 -7.42 24.72 13.75
CA ALA A 262 -8.89 24.76 13.66
C ALA A 262 -9.39 24.74 12.21
N VAL A 263 -9.08 23.66 11.49
CA VAL A 263 -9.47 23.44 10.09
C VAL A 263 -10.30 22.15 10.01
N ALA A 264 -11.59 22.28 9.67
CA ALA A 264 -12.48 21.12 9.52
C ALA A 264 -12.13 20.30 8.27
N TRP A 265 -12.40 18.99 8.32
CA TRP A 265 -12.23 18.09 7.16
C TRP A 265 -13.07 18.52 5.96
N SER A 266 -14.33 18.87 6.20
CA SER A 266 -15.27 19.40 5.22
C SER A 266 -16.20 20.43 5.89
N PRO A 267 -16.97 21.22 5.11
CA PRO A 267 -17.94 22.16 5.68
C PRO A 267 -19.02 21.51 6.55
N GLN A 268 -19.26 20.20 6.42
CA GLN A 268 -20.23 19.47 7.21
C GLN A 268 -19.65 18.98 8.55
N ASN A 269 -18.33 18.84 8.65
CA ASN A 269 -17.66 18.30 9.84
C ASN A 269 -17.44 19.36 10.93
N GLN A 270 -17.23 18.88 12.16
CA GLN A 270 -16.88 19.73 13.30
C GLN A 270 -15.56 20.46 13.04
N VAL A 271 -15.47 21.72 13.47
CA VAL A 271 -14.18 22.44 13.52
C VAL A 271 -13.40 21.89 14.73
N PRO A 272 -12.20 21.33 14.53
CA PRO A 272 -11.42 20.78 15.63
C PRO A 272 -10.85 21.87 16.54
N LYS A 273 -10.65 21.53 17.82
CA LYS A 273 -9.78 22.32 18.71
C LYS A 273 -8.36 22.30 18.12
N ALA A 274 -7.78 23.48 17.89
CA ALA A 274 -6.36 23.59 17.64
C ALA A 274 -5.61 23.18 18.92
N MET A 275 -4.80 22.13 18.85
CA MET A 275 -4.13 21.58 20.03
C MET A 275 -3.19 22.59 20.69
N ASP A 276 -3.28 22.71 22.01
CA ASP A 276 -2.27 23.37 22.82
C ASP A 276 -1.16 22.37 23.25
N ARG A 277 -0.14 22.84 23.98
CA ARG A 277 0.95 21.96 24.45
C ARG A 277 0.46 20.86 25.39
N ALA A 278 -0.53 21.15 26.24
CA ALA A 278 -1.07 20.15 27.15
C ALA A 278 -1.86 19.06 26.40
N ASP A 279 -2.59 19.43 25.34
CA ASP A 279 -3.20 18.44 24.44
C ASP A 279 -2.15 17.56 23.77
N MET A 280 -1.06 18.17 23.28
CA MET A 280 0.06 17.46 22.64
C MET A 280 0.77 16.52 23.62
N ASP A 281 0.97 16.92 24.87
CA ASP A 281 1.54 16.07 25.92
C ASP A 281 0.61 14.91 26.30
N ARG A 282 -0.69 15.16 26.41
CA ARG A 282 -1.66 14.10 26.71
C ARG A 282 -1.72 13.07 25.59
N VAL A 283 -1.83 13.50 24.34
CA VAL A 283 -1.85 12.57 23.20
C VAL A 283 -0.48 11.87 23.04
N ARG A 284 0.63 12.60 23.26
CA ARG A 284 1.90 12.11 23.83
C ARG A 284 1.79 10.73 24.45
N ASP A 285 1.24 10.80 25.65
CA ASP A 285 1.25 9.74 26.64
C ASP A 285 0.20 8.66 26.31
N GLU A 286 -0.89 9.02 25.61
CA GLU A 286 -1.88 8.05 25.07
C GLU A 286 -1.25 7.11 24.02
N PHE A 287 -0.42 7.64 23.11
CA PHE A 287 0.34 6.82 22.16
C PHE A 287 1.33 5.89 22.87
N VAL A 288 2.02 6.38 23.92
CA VAL A 288 2.94 5.58 24.74
C VAL A 288 2.20 4.45 25.44
N ALA A 289 1.10 4.75 26.15
CA ALA A 289 0.29 3.76 26.85
C ALA A 289 -0.28 2.69 25.91
N SER A 290 -0.66 3.09 24.69
CA SER A 290 -1.12 2.18 23.65
C SER A 290 -0.02 1.23 23.15
N ALA A 291 1.21 1.75 22.99
CA ALA A 291 2.36 0.94 22.62
C ALA A 291 2.72 -0.07 23.72
N GLU A 292 2.70 0.34 24.99
CA GLU A 292 2.91 -0.56 26.12
C GLU A 292 1.83 -1.66 26.20
N MET A 293 0.57 -1.30 25.95
CA MET A 293 -0.53 -2.28 25.89
C MET A 293 -0.35 -3.27 24.74
N ALA A 294 0.02 -2.79 23.55
CA ALA A 294 0.33 -3.65 22.42
C ALA A 294 1.51 -4.59 22.73
N ASP A 295 2.52 -4.15 23.48
CA ASP A 295 3.64 -5.01 23.84
C ASP A 295 3.20 -6.12 24.81
N ARG A 296 2.39 -5.77 25.83
CA ARG A 296 1.80 -6.75 26.76
C ARG A 296 0.88 -7.77 26.06
N CYS A 297 0.19 -7.35 24.99
CA CYS A 297 -0.59 -8.26 24.14
C CYS A 297 0.30 -9.23 23.35
N GLY A 298 1.57 -8.88 23.12
CA GLY A 298 2.55 -9.69 22.42
C GLY A 298 2.70 -9.36 20.94
N PHE A 299 2.23 -8.22 20.43
CA PHE A 299 2.38 -7.87 19.01
C PHE A 299 3.87 -7.90 18.59
N ASP A 300 4.15 -8.39 17.38
CA ASP A 300 5.51 -8.52 16.83
C ASP A 300 6.06 -7.19 16.32
N MET A 301 5.16 -6.28 15.95
CA MET A 301 5.47 -5.00 15.32
C MET A 301 4.43 -3.94 15.70
N LEU A 302 4.85 -2.68 15.71
CA LEU A 302 3.97 -1.53 15.88
C LEU A 302 3.98 -0.67 14.60
N GLU A 303 2.87 -0.05 14.25
CA GLU A 303 2.81 1.01 13.26
C GLU A 303 2.14 2.26 13.82
N ILE A 304 2.80 3.40 13.69
CA ILE A 304 2.22 4.70 14.03
C ILE A 304 1.57 5.28 12.79
N HIS A 305 0.25 5.54 12.87
CA HIS A 305 -0.50 6.06 11.74
C HIS A 305 -0.33 7.59 11.60
N ALA A 306 0.50 8.01 10.64
CA ALA A 306 0.75 9.42 10.30
C ALA A 306 0.33 9.79 8.86
N ALA A 307 -0.78 9.19 8.40
CA ALA A 307 -1.29 9.33 7.04
C ALA A 307 -2.79 9.65 7.04
N HIS A 308 -3.34 9.80 5.84
CA HIS A 308 -4.77 9.87 5.57
C HIS A 308 -5.55 11.01 6.25
N GLY A 309 -4.87 12.11 6.56
CA GLY A 309 -5.49 13.29 7.16
C GLY A 309 -5.91 13.11 8.62
N TYR A 310 -5.52 11.99 9.25
CA TYR A 310 -5.68 11.79 10.69
C TYR A 310 -4.71 12.66 11.48
N LEU A 311 -4.67 12.54 12.81
CA LEU A 311 -4.05 13.54 13.69
C LEU A 311 -2.61 13.89 13.30
N LEU A 312 -1.71 12.91 13.25
CA LEU A 312 -0.31 13.19 12.92
C LEU A 312 -0.15 13.65 11.47
N SER A 313 -0.95 13.10 10.55
CA SER A 313 -1.00 13.59 9.16
C SER A 313 -1.44 15.06 9.08
N SER A 314 -2.32 15.52 9.98
CA SER A 314 -2.74 16.93 10.07
C SER A 314 -1.65 17.87 10.57
N PHE A 315 -0.64 17.37 11.29
CA PHE A 315 0.57 18.13 11.59
C PHE A 315 1.52 18.16 10.39
N ILE A 316 1.63 17.05 9.66
CA ILE A 316 2.54 16.93 8.52
C ILE A 316 2.04 17.75 7.33
N THR A 317 0.77 17.68 6.93
CA THR A 317 0.31 18.38 5.73
C THR A 317 0.19 19.90 5.94
N PRO A 318 0.75 20.73 5.05
CA PRO A 318 0.57 22.19 5.12
C PRO A 318 -0.88 22.62 4.78
N VAL A 319 -1.70 21.73 4.22
CA VAL A 319 -3.10 22.01 3.87
C VAL A 319 -3.93 22.32 5.12
N THR A 320 -3.71 21.56 6.19
CA THR A 320 -4.47 21.68 7.44
C THR A 320 -3.65 22.24 8.59
N ASN A 321 -2.32 22.07 8.59
CA ASN A 321 -1.46 22.71 9.58
C ASN A 321 -1.21 24.19 9.24
N ARG A 322 -1.92 25.07 9.95
CA ARG A 322 -1.79 26.54 9.85
C ARG A 322 -1.14 27.15 11.09
N ARG A 323 -0.42 26.36 11.88
CA ARG A 323 0.25 26.85 13.09
C ARG A 323 1.39 27.82 12.71
N THR A 324 1.63 28.78 13.58
CA THR A 324 2.70 29.78 13.47
C THR A 324 3.76 29.63 14.55
N ASP A 325 3.65 28.59 15.39
CA ASP A 325 4.65 28.21 16.38
C ASP A 325 5.62 27.15 15.81
N ASP A 326 6.44 26.57 16.67
CA ASP A 326 7.47 25.59 16.28
C ASP A 326 6.92 24.26 15.73
N TYR A 327 5.59 24.12 15.62
CA TYR A 327 4.92 22.93 15.08
C TYR A 327 4.21 23.19 13.74
N GLY A 328 4.41 24.36 13.11
CA GLY A 328 3.89 24.69 11.78
C GLY A 328 4.86 25.48 10.90
N GLY A 329 4.44 25.75 9.66
CA GLY A 329 5.27 26.41 8.66
C GLY A 329 6.20 25.44 7.94
N SER A 330 7.50 25.47 8.28
CA SER A 330 8.52 24.65 7.61
C SER A 330 8.26 23.15 7.77
N LEU A 331 8.85 22.32 6.89
CA LEU A 331 8.68 20.86 6.98
C LEU A 331 9.22 20.31 8.29
N GLU A 332 10.35 20.82 8.76
CA GLU A 332 10.98 20.43 10.02
C GLU A 332 10.05 20.70 11.21
N ASN A 333 9.40 21.87 11.24
CA ASN A 333 8.42 22.20 12.28
C ASN A 333 7.18 21.31 12.20
N ARG A 334 6.65 21.08 10.99
CA ARG A 334 5.49 20.19 10.76
C ARG A 334 5.77 18.74 11.17
N MET A 335 7.01 18.28 11.03
CA MET A 335 7.47 16.96 11.47
C MET A 335 7.81 16.86 12.95
N ARG A 336 7.94 17.99 13.67
CA ARG A 336 8.36 18.01 15.08
C ARG A 336 7.48 17.15 15.98
N TYR A 337 6.16 17.34 15.93
CA TYR A 337 5.24 16.58 16.78
C TYR A 337 5.13 15.08 16.40
N PRO A 338 5.00 14.69 15.11
CA PRO A 338 5.14 13.29 14.70
C PRO A 338 6.42 12.61 15.20
N LEU A 339 7.56 13.31 15.16
CA LEU A 339 8.85 12.79 15.65
C LEU A 339 8.92 12.74 17.18
N GLU A 340 8.30 13.68 17.90
CA GLU A 340 8.15 13.61 19.36
C GLU A 340 7.37 12.37 19.79
N ILE A 341 6.22 12.10 19.14
CA ILE A 341 5.41 10.90 19.36
C ILE A 341 6.25 9.65 19.07
N PHE A 342 6.90 9.59 17.90
CA PHE A 342 7.72 8.45 17.53
C PHE A 342 8.82 8.18 18.56
N ARG A 343 9.57 9.19 19.00
CA ARG A 343 10.65 9.02 19.98
C ARG A 343 10.12 8.52 21.32
N ALA A 344 8.99 9.04 21.78
CA ALA A 344 8.36 8.59 23.03
C ALA A 344 7.89 7.14 22.94
N VAL A 345 7.22 6.78 21.84
CA VAL A 345 6.77 5.40 21.58
C VAL A 345 7.97 4.46 21.43
N ARG A 346 9.01 4.85 20.70
CA ARG A 346 10.24 4.07 20.52
C ARG A 346 10.95 3.78 21.83
N ALA A 347 10.88 4.70 22.81
CA ALA A 347 11.44 4.50 24.15
C ALA A 347 10.65 3.50 25.00
N ALA A 348 9.34 3.34 24.75
CA ALA A 348 8.48 2.38 25.46
C ALA A 348 8.38 1.02 24.77
N TRP A 349 8.62 0.94 23.46
CA TRP A 349 8.56 -0.29 22.67
C TRP A 349 9.90 -1.06 22.74
N PRO A 350 9.91 -2.41 22.80
CA PRO A 350 11.15 -3.20 22.83
C PRO A 350 12.05 -2.98 21.62
N ALA A 351 13.34 -2.75 21.83
CA ALA A 351 14.30 -2.32 20.80
C ALA A 351 14.50 -3.34 19.66
N GLU A 352 14.27 -4.62 19.95
CA GLU A 352 14.34 -5.75 19.01
C GLU A 352 13.10 -5.86 18.11
N LYS A 353 11.99 -5.19 18.48
CA LYS A 353 10.73 -5.19 17.71
C LYS A 353 10.66 -3.96 16.78
N PRO A 354 10.25 -4.14 15.51
CA PRO A 354 10.18 -3.03 14.57
C PRO A 354 9.06 -2.03 14.88
N ILE A 355 9.26 -0.78 14.45
CA ILE A 355 8.22 0.25 14.33
C ILE A 355 8.15 0.74 12.88
N SER A 356 6.96 0.65 12.29
CA SER A 356 6.60 1.34 11.04
C SER A 356 6.01 2.71 11.33
N MET A 357 6.17 3.63 10.38
CA MET A 357 5.31 4.79 10.28
C MET A 357 4.64 4.82 8.91
N ARG A 358 3.31 4.96 8.91
CA ARG A 358 2.54 5.13 7.69
C ARG A 358 2.39 6.60 7.34
N ILE A 359 2.74 6.99 6.11
CA ILE A 359 2.65 8.38 5.62
C ILE A 359 1.74 8.51 4.40
N SER A 360 1.24 9.73 4.16
CA SER A 360 0.67 10.13 2.87
C SER A 360 1.77 10.81 2.06
N ALA A 361 2.34 10.13 1.06
CA ALA A 361 3.45 10.64 0.25
C ALA A 361 3.05 11.69 -0.80
N ASN A 362 1.75 11.92 -0.98
CA ASN A 362 1.23 12.97 -1.83
C ASN A 362 -0.18 13.35 -1.36
N ASP A 363 -0.45 14.64 -1.21
CA ASP A 363 -1.79 15.13 -0.83
C ASP A 363 -2.74 15.27 -2.03
N TRP A 364 -2.22 15.22 -3.26
CA TRP A 364 -2.94 15.38 -4.52
C TRP A 364 -3.64 16.73 -4.69
N VAL A 365 -3.10 17.78 -4.06
CA VAL A 365 -3.53 19.19 -4.23
C VAL A 365 -2.44 20.08 -4.84
N GLY A 366 -1.45 19.46 -5.50
CA GLY A 366 -0.32 20.17 -6.08
C GLY A 366 0.67 20.68 -5.02
N ILE A 367 1.28 21.84 -5.28
CA ILE A 367 2.32 22.42 -4.42
C ILE A 367 1.79 22.93 -3.07
N GLU A 368 0.47 23.03 -2.89
CA GLU A 368 -0.15 23.44 -1.63
C GLU A 368 -0.16 22.35 -0.56
N GLY A 369 0.17 21.11 -0.94
CA GLY A 369 0.23 19.96 -0.04
C GLY A 369 1.60 19.30 -0.04
N VAL A 370 1.68 18.15 0.64
CA VAL A 370 2.84 17.26 0.56
C VAL A 370 3.01 16.77 -0.88
N THR A 371 4.17 17.03 -1.45
CA THR A 371 4.57 16.52 -2.75
C THR A 371 5.40 15.24 -2.61
N PRO A 372 5.61 14.46 -3.70
CA PRO A 372 6.50 13.31 -3.66
C PRO A 372 7.95 13.63 -3.27
N ALA A 373 8.43 14.86 -3.52
CA ALA A 373 9.75 15.29 -3.08
C ALA A 373 9.78 15.55 -1.55
N ASP A 374 8.72 16.19 -1.02
CA ASP A 374 8.57 16.35 0.43
C ASP A 374 8.48 14.99 1.13
N ALA A 375 7.83 14.00 0.50
CA ALA A 375 7.73 12.65 1.06
C ALA A 375 9.10 11.95 1.23
N VAL A 376 10.06 12.22 0.34
CA VAL A 376 11.44 11.75 0.49
C VAL A 376 12.11 12.42 1.69
N GLU A 377 11.93 13.72 1.88
CA GLU A 377 12.47 14.44 3.06
C GLU A 377 11.80 14.00 4.36
N ILE A 378 10.48 13.81 4.36
CA ILE A 378 9.73 13.21 5.48
C ILE A 378 10.34 11.84 5.83
N ALA A 379 10.51 10.97 4.84
CA ALA A 379 11.06 9.65 5.07
C ALA A 379 12.51 9.68 5.54
N ARG A 380 13.33 10.64 5.10
CA ARG A 380 14.69 10.88 5.60
C ARG A 380 14.69 11.23 7.09
N LEU A 381 13.84 12.19 7.50
CA LEU A 381 13.69 12.56 8.90
C LEU A 381 13.20 11.39 9.77
N LEU A 382 12.29 10.56 9.24
CA LEU A 382 11.83 9.35 9.90
C LEU A 382 12.95 8.29 10.03
N HIS A 383 13.72 8.08 8.97
CA HIS A 383 14.84 7.16 8.96
C HIS A 383 15.92 7.57 9.96
N GLU A 384 16.31 8.83 9.97
CA GLU A 384 17.28 9.41 10.92
C GLU A 384 16.81 9.31 12.38
N ALA A 385 15.50 9.41 12.62
CA ALA A 385 14.94 9.21 13.95
C ALA A 385 14.99 7.74 14.40
N GLY A 386 15.10 6.79 13.49
CA GLY A 386 15.18 5.36 13.76
C GLY A 386 13.91 4.57 13.45
N VAL A 387 13.01 5.09 12.59
CA VAL A 387 11.90 4.30 12.05
C VAL A 387 12.46 3.15 11.20
N ASP A 388 11.91 1.95 11.37
CA ASP A 388 12.49 0.74 10.78
C ASP A 388 12.02 0.52 9.34
N ILE A 389 10.77 0.87 9.04
CA ILE A 389 10.16 0.71 7.72
C ILE A 389 9.07 1.78 7.51
N CYS A 390 8.93 2.29 6.28
CA CYS A 390 7.91 3.27 5.94
C CYS A 390 6.76 2.59 5.17
N ASP A 391 5.52 2.68 5.67
CA ASP A 391 4.32 2.29 4.91
C ASP A 391 3.85 3.47 4.04
N VAL A 392 4.02 3.32 2.72
CA VAL A 392 3.91 4.45 1.79
C VAL A 392 2.53 4.47 1.13
N SER A 393 1.62 5.26 1.71
CA SER A 393 0.29 5.54 1.18
C SER A 393 0.23 6.93 0.54
N ALA A 394 -0.95 7.39 0.12
CA ALA A 394 -1.17 8.75 -0.38
C ALA A 394 -2.61 9.24 -0.14
N GLY A 395 -2.76 10.56 -0.17
CA GLY A 395 -4.05 11.25 -0.16
C GLY A 395 -4.79 11.16 1.17
N GLN A 396 -6.11 11.36 1.07
CA GLN A 396 -7.05 11.43 2.20
C GLN A 396 -6.78 12.57 3.20
N THR A 397 -5.95 13.54 2.81
CA THR A 397 -5.56 14.75 3.58
C THR A 397 -6.39 15.98 3.23
N SER A 398 -7.07 15.98 2.08
CA SER A 398 -7.99 17.03 1.64
C SER A 398 -9.12 16.47 0.80
N ALA A 399 -10.33 17.03 0.95
CA ALA A 399 -11.46 16.74 0.07
C ALA A 399 -11.28 17.28 -1.36
N LEU A 400 -10.29 18.17 -1.58
CA LEU A 400 -9.96 18.73 -2.89
C LEU A 400 -8.96 17.88 -3.69
N ALA A 401 -8.48 16.79 -3.11
CA ALA A 401 -7.50 15.89 -3.71
C ALA A 401 -7.98 15.35 -5.07
N LYS A 402 -7.08 15.36 -6.07
CA LYS A 402 -7.34 14.80 -7.42
C LYS A 402 -6.35 13.67 -7.74
N PRO A 403 -6.49 12.50 -7.09
CA PRO A 403 -5.61 11.36 -7.34
C PRO A 403 -5.77 10.84 -8.78
N VAL A 404 -4.64 10.52 -9.40
CA VAL A 404 -4.63 9.82 -10.70
C VAL A 404 -4.56 8.33 -10.42
N TYR A 405 -5.71 7.67 -10.46
CA TYR A 405 -5.78 6.24 -10.23
C TYR A 405 -5.23 5.43 -11.40
N GLY A 406 -4.53 4.36 -11.06
CA GLY A 406 -3.98 3.39 -11.99
C GLY A 406 -3.59 2.12 -11.25
N ARG A 407 -3.05 1.15 -11.98
CA ARG A 407 -2.39 -0.01 -11.39
C ARG A 407 -1.18 0.47 -10.59
N MET A 408 -0.99 -0.03 -9.36
CA MET A 408 0.21 0.28 -8.54
C MET A 408 0.49 1.79 -8.40
N PHE A 409 -0.55 2.64 -8.38
CA PHE A 409 -0.39 4.09 -8.57
C PHE A 409 0.39 4.81 -7.47
N GLN A 410 0.54 4.21 -6.29
CA GLN A 410 1.35 4.76 -5.20
C GLN A 410 2.74 4.12 -5.10
N THR A 411 2.99 3.01 -5.81
CA THR A 411 4.29 2.34 -5.84
C THR A 411 5.45 3.27 -6.23
N PRO A 412 5.30 4.23 -7.16
CA PRO A 412 6.37 5.19 -7.45
C PRO A 412 6.82 5.98 -6.22
N PHE A 413 5.95 6.24 -5.24
CA PHE A 413 6.36 6.93 -4.01
C PHE A 413 7.22 6.04 -3.12
N SER A 414 6.86 4.76 -2.98
CA SER A 414 7.65 3.76 -2.27
C SER A 414 9.03 3.57 -2.92
N ASP A 415 9.06 3.51 -4.25
CA ASP A 415 10.27 3.38 -5.04
C ASP A 415 11.25 4.54 -4.80
N ARG A 416 10.75 5.77 -4.86
CA ARG A 416 11.53 6.98 -4.56
C ARG A 416 12.10 6.96 -3.16
N ILE A 417 11.26 6.75 -2.14
CA ILE A 417 11.71 6.74 -0.74
C ILE A 417 12.77 5.65 -0.53
N ARG A 418 12.52 4.43 -1.01
CA ARG A 418 13.45 3.31 -0.81
C ARG A 418 14.82 3.58 -1.41
N ASN A 419 14.87 4.06 -2.65
CA ASN A 419 16.11 4.18 -3.40
C ASN A 419 16.83 5.53 -3.19
N GLU A 420 16.13 6.60 -2.80
CA GLU A 420 16.73 7.91 -2.49
C GLU A 420 17.13 8.05 -1.01
N VAL A 421 16.45 7.37 -0.08
CA VAL A 421 16.76 7.41 1.37
C VAL A 421 17.55 6.19 1.82
N GLY A 422 17.40 5.04 1.16
CA GLY A 422 17.99 3.78 1.61
C GLY A 422 17.24 3.14 2.79
N MET A 423 16.00 3.56 3.04
CA MET A 423 15.13 3.04 4.09
C MET A 423 14.26 1.90 3.53
N ALA A 424 13.98 0.88 4.35
CA ALA A 424 13.00 -0.15 3.97
C ALA A 424 11.62 0.47 3.77
N THR A 425 10.88 -0.01 2.76
CA THR A 425 9.52 0.48 2.48
C THR A 425 8.51 -0.64 2.26
N MET A 426 7.25 -0.32 2.50
CA MET A 426 6.11 -1.12 2.07
C MET A 426 5.30 -0.36 1.03
N ALA A 427 4.97 -1.03 -0.07
CA ALA A 427 4.09 -0.48 -1.09
C ALA A 427 2.65 -0.94 -0.90
N VAL A 428 1.70 -0.01 -1.05
CA VAL A 428 0.26 -0.25 -1.03
C VAL A 428 -0.40 0.53 -2.16
N GLY A 429 -1.63 0.19 -2.54
CA GLY A 429 -2.44 1.01 -3.46
C GLY A 429 -2.71 0.33 -4.79
N ASN A 430 -3.92 -0.22 -4.90
CA ASN A 430 -4.41 -0.91 -6.11
C ASN A 430 -3.48 -2.03 -6.60
N ILE A 431 -2.99 -2.82 -5.64
CA ILE A 431 -2.23 -4.06 -5.84
C ILE A 431 -3.18 -5.21 -5.53
N TYR A 432 -3.38 -6.11 -6.50
CA TYR A 432 -4.39 -7.19 -6.39
C TYR A 432 -4.00 -8.51 -7.07
N GLU A 433 -2.90 -8.54 -7.83
CA GLU A 433 -2.42 -9.73 -8.51
C GLU A 433 -1.01 -10.12 -8.02
N PRO A 434 -0.67 -11.41 -8.00
CA PRO A 434 0.68 -11.87 -7.63
C PRO A 434 1.78 -11.27 -8.52
N ASP A 435 1.48 -11.04 -9.80
CA ASP A 435 2.40 -10.44 -10.76
C ASP A 435 2.77 -8.99 -10.39
N HIS A 436 1.83 -8.21 -9.81
CA HIS A 436 2.15 -6.87 -9.30
C HIS A 436 3.13 -6.96 -8.14
N VAL A 437 2.87 -7.86 -7.19
CA VAL A 437 3.74 -8.08 -6.02
C VAL A 437 5.15 -8.46 -6.46
N ASN A 438 5.28 -9.47 -7.31
CA ASN A 438 6.58 -9.96 -7.79
C ASN A 438 7.33 -8.86 -8.55
N SER A 439 6.62 -8.07 -9.36
CA SER A 439 7.21 -6.94 -10.10
C SER A 439 7.73 -5.84 -9.18
N ILE A 440 6.97 -5.48 -8.14
CA ILE A 440 7.37 -4.45 -7.17
C ILE A 440 8.65 -4.86 -6.43
N LEU A 441 8.71 -6.10 -5.96
CA LEU A 441 9.84 -6.63 -5.19
C LEU A 441 11.10 -6.77 -6.06
N MET A 442 10.97 -7.42 -7.22
CA MET A 442 12.11 -7.64 -8.13
C MET A 442 12.66 -6.35 -8.72
N ALA A 443 11.82 -5.34 -8.96
CA ALA A 443 12.28 -4.04 -9.44
C ALA A 443 12.89 -3.16 -8.33
N GLY A 444 12.94 -3.63 -7.08
CA GLY A 444 13.51 -2.87 -5.96
C GLY A 444 12.68 -1.66 -5.55
N ARG A 445 11.35 -1.72 -5.71
CA ARG A 445 10.43 -0.59 -5.42
C ARG A 445 9.85 -0.63 -4.01
N ALA A 446 9.91 -1.78 -3.35
CA ALA A 446 9.53 -1.98 -1.95
C ALA A 446 10.17 -3.26 -1.40
N ASP A 447 10.20 -3.38 -0.08
CA ASP A 447 10.68 -4.59 0.61
C ASP A 447 9.52 -5.47 1.09
N LEU A 448 8.35 -4.89 1.33
CA LEU A 448 7.09 -5.59 1.57
C LEU A 448 5.96 -5.03 0.71
N VAL A 449 4.92 -5.83 0.49
CA VAL A 449 3.77 -5.43 -0.32
C VAL A 449 2.48 -5.65 0.44
N ALA A 450 1.74 -4.57 0.66
CA ALA A 450 0.50 -4.57 1.41
C ALA A 450 -0.72 -4.66 0.49
N LEU A 451 -1.59 -5.63 0.77
CA LEU A 451 -2.85 -5.86 0.09
C LEU A 451 -4.01 -5.69 1.07
N ALA A 452 -5.04 -4.98 0.63
CA ALA A 452 -6.24 -4.71 1.42
C ALA A 452 -7.45 -5.51 0.91
N ARG A 453 -8.16 -4.94 -0.08
CA ARG A 453 -9.38 -5.50 -0.68
C ARG A 453 -9.27 -6.97 -1.14
N PRO A 454 -8.15 -7.45 -1.72
CA PRO A 454 -8.00 -8.87 -2.03
C PRO A 454 -8.21 -9.77 -0.81
N HIS A 455 -7.70 -9.40 0.37
CA HIS A 455 -7.88 -10.14 1.61
C HIS A 455 -9.23 -9.95 2.30
N LEU A 456 -10.01 -8.94 1.88
CA LEU A 456 -11.43 -8.85 2.27
C LEU A 456 -12.27 -9.84 1.49
N ALA A 457 -12.01 -9.96 0.18
CA ALA A 457 -12.71 -10.88 -0.70
C ALA A 457 -12.30 -12.35 -0.48
N ASP A 458 -11.02 -12.58 -0.20
CA ASP A 458 -10.43 -13.90 -0.03
C ASP A 458 -9.37 -13.88 1.08
N PRO A 459 -9.70 -14.35 2.31
CA PRO A 459 -8.74 -14.37 3.39
C PRO A 459 -7.53 -15.26 3.11
N TYR A 460 -7.64 -16.22 2.18
CA TYR A 460 -6.59 -17.19 1.83
C TYR A 460 -5.91 -16.86 0.49
N TRP A 461 -6.03 -15.60 0.04
CA TRP A 461 -5.48 -15.13 -1.24
C TRP A 461 -4.02 -15.52 -1.46
N THR A 462 -3.17 -15.49 -0.42
CA THR A 462 -1.75 -15.87 -0.55
C THR A 462 -1.57 -17.36 -0.84
N LEU A 463 -2.37 -18.22 -0.21
CA LEU A 463 -2.38 -19.67 -0.49
C LEU A 463 -2.84 -19.96 -1.91
N HIS A 464 -3.90 -19.27 -2.37
CA HIS A 464 -4.41 -19.41 -3.74
C HIS A 464 -3.42 -18.86 -4.77
N ALA A 465 -2.77 -17.72 -4.49
CA ALA A 465 -1.70 -17.16 -5.31
C ALA A 465 -0.53 -18.14 -5.46
N ALA A 466 -0.15 -18.84 -4.38
CA ALA A 466 0.87 -19.88 -4.42
C ALA A 466 0.49 -20.98 -5.41
N VAL A 467 -0.76 -21.45 -5.39
CA VAL A 467 -1.25 -22.46 -6.34
C VAL A 467 -1.19 -21.96 -7.78
N THR A 468 -1.66 -20.74 -8.05
CA THR A 468 -1.64 -20.13 -9.38
C THR A 468 -0.21 -20.01 -9.93
N LEU A 469 0.75 -19.69 -9.07
CA LEU A 469 2.17 -19.60 -9.42
C LEU A 469 2.90 -20.96 -9.46
N GLY A 470 2.21 -22.06 -9.16
CA GLY A 470 2.82 -23.40 -9.08
C GLY A 470 3.73 -23.61 -7.87
N ASP A 471 3.66 -22.73 -6.86
CA ASP A 471 4.43 -22.84 -5.64
C ASP A 471 3.90 -23.97 -4.75
N ARG A 472 4.82 -24.82 -4.29
CA ARG A 472 4.58 -25.96 -3.38
C ARG A 472 5.24 -25.76 -2.01
N GLY A 473 5.90 -24.61 -1.79
CA GLY A 473 6.67 -24.32 -0.59
C GLY A 473 5.90 -23.53 0.47
N VAL A 474 4.78 -22.88 0.11
CA VAL A 474 3.91 -22.22 1.10
C VAL A 474 3.30 -23.28 2.01
N LYS A 475 3.46 -23.09 3.32
CA LYS A 475 2.86 -23.95 4.33
C LYS A 475 1.37 -23.64 4.46
N TRP A 476 0.56 -24.69 4.36
CA TRP A 476 -0.87 -24.65 4.67
C TRP A 476 -1.09 -25.17 6.09
N PRO A 477 -2.15 -24.75 6.79
CA PRO A 477 -2.58 -25.42 8.01
C PRO A 477 -2.80 -26.92 7.73
N ASP A 478 -2.31 -27.79 8.62
CA ASP A 478 -2.35 -29.25 8.43
C ASP A 478 -3.77 -29.79 8.14
N PRO A 479 -4.84 -29.30 8.79
CA PRO A 479 -6.20 -29.73 8.47
C PRO A 479 -6.67 -29.37 7.03
N TYR A 480 -5.99 -28.45 6.35
CA TYR A 480 -6.37 -27.96 5.02
C TYR A 480 -5.63 -28.65 3.87
N LEU A 481 -4.69 -29.55 4.16
CA LEU A 481 -3.90 -30.26 3.14
C LEU A 481 -4.75 -30.99 2.08
N PRO A 482 -5.86 -31.67 2.41
CA PRO A 482 -6.72 -32.27 1.38
C PRO A 482 -7.32 -31.24 0.41
N GLY A 483 -7.67 -30.04 0.91
CA GLY A 483 -8.17 -28.94 0.10
C GLY A 483 -7.08 -28.35 -0.81
N ARG A 484 -5.87 -28.19 -0.28
CA ARG A 484 -4.68 -27.82 -1.06
C ARG A 484 -4.44 -28.78 -2.22
N ASP A 485 -4.41 -30.08 -1.93
CA ASP A 485 -4.10 -31.11 -2.93
C ASP A 485 -5.19 -31.21 -4.01
N GLN A 486 -6.45 -30.96 -3.65
CA GLN A 486 -7.53 -30.79 -4.61
C GLN A 486 -7.28 -29.57 -5.52
N LEU A 487 -6.93 -28.42 -4.94
CA LEU A 487 -6.71 -27.18 -5.69
C LEU A 487 -5.51 -27.28 -6.65
N TYR A 488 -4.43 -27.94 -6.22
CA TYR A 488 -3.28 -28.22 -7.08
C TYR A 488 -3.64 -29.10 -8.28
N ARG A 489 -4.41 -30.18 -8.08
CA ARG A 489 -4.87 -31.04 -9.19
C ARG A 489 -5.74 -30.29 -10.19
N LEU A 490 -6.61 -29.40 -9.71
CA LEU A 490 -7.44 -28.56 -10.58
C LEU A 490 -6.58 -27.61 -11.41
N ALA A 491 -5.62 -26.92 -10.78
CA ALA A 491 -4.71 -26.02 -11.49
C ALA A 491 -3.85 -26.75 -12.54
N GLU A 492 -3.36 -27.96 -12.24
CA GLU A 492 -2.61 -28.79 -13.18
C GLU A 492 -3.48 -29.23 -14.37
N ARG A 493 -4.74 -29.63 -14.11
CA ARG A 493 -5.69 -29.99 -15.15
C ARG A 493 -6.00 -28.80 -16.07
N ASP A 494 -6.25 -27.63 -15.50
CA ASP A 494 -6.60 -26.44 -16.26
C ASP A 494 -5.40 -25.95 -17.10
N ALA A 495 -4.18 -26.06 -16.55
CA ALA A 495 -2.94 -25.81 -17.30
C ALA A 495 -2.76 -26.81 -18.47
N ALA A 496 -3.03 -28.11 -18.25
CA ALA A 496 -2.95 -29.14 -19.29
C ALA A 496 -4.02 -28.95 -20.40
N ALA A 497 -5.17 -28.36 -20.05
CA ALA A 497 -6.24 -28.05 -21.00
C ALA A 497 -6.00 -26.76 -21.81
N GLY A 498 -4.88 -26.06 -21.58
CA GLY A 498 -4.61 -24.75 -22.21
C GLY A 498 -5.54 -23.64 -21.71
N LEU A 499 -6.28 -23.87 -20.62
CA LEU A 499 -7.22 -22.92 -20.02
C LEU A 499 -6.50 -22.00 -19.02
N LYS A 500 -5.35 -21.42 -19.41
CA LYS A 500 -4.80 -20.27 -18.67
C LYS A 500 -5.51 -19.02 -19.16
N VAL A 501 -6.34 -18.43 -18.31
CA VAL A 501 -6.88 -17.06 -18.47
C VAL A 501 -5.82 -16.05 -18.04
#